data_AF-G1VDF0-F1
#
_entry.id   AF-G1VDF0-F1
#
_cell.length_a   1.000
_cell.length_b   1.000
_cell.length_c   1.000
_cell.angle_alpha   90.00
_cell.angle_beta   90.00
_cell.angle_gamma   90.00
#
_symmetry.space_group_name_H-M   'P 1'
#
loop_
_entity.id
_entity.type
_entity.pdbx_description
1 polymer ?
#
loop_
_entity_poly.entity_id
_entity_poly.type
_entity_poly.pdbx_seq_one_letter_code
_entity_poly.pdbx_strand_id
1 'polypeptide(L)'
;METYLHKYFVNKELTSFLIRLIDDIFFQCTSERFKNIADTISLDKEKYIEEYIPDTDDDGSCVAVLAQNAMIALSYCLNFINEEDVTAIEYCSKKMIETVDIYALSVLQQDSSDELISQETAIQLRILNMIKNMNYHINENDINGYRKQLEQYKMT
;
A
#
# COMPACT_ATOMS: atom_id res chain seq x y z
N MET A 1 -1.60 -6.44 -5.58
CA MET A 1 -1.77 -4.99 -5.83
C MET A 1 -1.27 -4.60 -7.22
N GLU A 2 0.04 -4.73 -7.49
CA GLU A 2 0.67 -4.42 -8.79
C GLU A 2 -0.02 -5.08 -10.00
N THR A 3 -0.41 -6.36 -9.88
CA THR A 3 -1.17 -7.07 -10.92
C THR A 3 -2.49 -6.40 -11.30
N TYR A 4 -3.22 -5.84 -10.33
CA TYR A 4 -4.53 -5.23 -10.58
C TYR A 4 -4.41 -3.79 -11.09
N LEU A 5 -3.41 -3.05 -10.62
CA LEU A 5 -3.04 -1.77 -11.20
C LEU A 5 -2.63 -1.93 -12.67
N HIS A 6 -1.85 -2.96 -13.01
CA HIS A 6 -1.50 -3.27 -14.42
C HIS A 6 -2.68 -3.76 -15.26
N LYS A 7 -3.61 -4.51 -14.66
CA LYS A 7 -4.81 -4.97 -15.37
C LYS A 7 -5.77 -3.82 -15.65
N TYR A 8 -5.91 -2.89 -14.71
CA TYR A 8 -6.83 -1.75 -14.81
C TYR A 8 -6.23 -0.62 -15.65
N PHE A 9 -5.03 -0.15 -15.31
CA PHE A 9 -4.37 0.92 -16.05
C PHE A 9 -3.66 0.37 -17.29
N VAL A 10 -4.25 0.59 -18.46
CA VAL A 10 -3.58 0.35 -19.75
C VAL A 10 -2.37 1.28 -19.92
N ASN A 11 -2.35 2.43 -19.23
CA ASN A 11 -1.25 3.39 -19.25
C ASN A 11 -0.04 2.87 -18.45
N LYS A 12 0.97 2.38 -19.18
CA LYS A 12 2.24 1.90 -18.61
C LYS A 12 3.06 2.98 -17.92
N GLU A 13 2.92 4.24 -18.30
CA GLU A 13 3.65 5.35 -17.68
C GLU A 13 3.14 5.60 -16.25
N LEU A 14 1.82 5.55 -16.05
CA LEU A 14 1.21 5.67 -14.73
C LEU A 14 1.67 4.53 -13.82
N THR A 15 1.58 3.28 -14.26
CA THR A 15 2.02 2.17 -13.40
C THR A 15 3.51 2.25 -13.08
N SER A 16 4.33 2.67 -14.04
CA SER A 16 5.77 2.88 -13.82
C SER A 16 6.05 4.05 -12.87
N PHE A 17 5.19 5.07 -12.83
CA PHE A 17 5.24 6.14 -11.84
C PHE A 17 4.88 5.61 -10.45
N LEU A 18 3.79 4.84 -10.32
CA LEU A 18 3.34 4.27 -9.04
C LEU A 18 4.42 3.39 -8.38
N ILE A 19 5.04 2.51 -9.17
CA ILE A 19 6.12 1.63 -8.68
C ILE A 19 7.30 2.46 -8.17
N ARG A 20 7.74 3.47 -8.94
CA ARG A 20 8.82 4.37 -8.52
C ARG A 20 8.47 5.17 -7.27
N LEU A 21 7.22 5.60 -7.14
CA LEU A 21 6.77 6.33 -5.95
C LEU A 21 6.83 5.44 -4.69
N ILE A 22 6.38 4.19 -4.78
CA ILE A 22 6.47 3.24 -3.67
C ILE A 22 7.94 2.96 -3.31
N ASP A 23 8.81 2.80 -4.32
CA ASP A 23 10.25 2.65 -4.12
C ASP A 23 10.86 3.85 -3.41
N ASP A 24 10.51 5.06 -3.85
CA ASP A 24 11.00 6.32 -3.28
C ASP A 24 10.57 6.44 -1.81
N ILE A 25 9.29 6.21 -1.50
CA ILE A 25 8.76 6.24 -0.12
C ILE A 25 9.55 5.27 0.76
N PHE A 26 9.72 4.03 0.29
CA PHE A 26 10.40 3.00 1.04
C PHE A 26 11.88 3.35 1.29
N PHE A 27 12.54 3.95 0.30
CA PHE A 27 13.92 4.40 0.41
C PHE A 27 14.09 5.59 1.37
N GLN A 28 13.09 6.47 1.49
CA GLN A 28 13.14 7.58 2.46
C GLN A 28 12.98 7.11 3.91
N CYS A 29 12.56 5.86 4.18
CA CYS A 29 12.37 5.34 5.54
C CYS A 29 13.67 5.08 6.34
N THR A 30 14.85 5.48 5.85
CA THR A 30 16.09 5.45 6.64
C THR A 30 16.11 6.58 7.67
N SER A 31 16.81 6.40 8.79
CA SER A 31 16.85 7.41 9.87
C SER A 31 17.39 8.78 9.44
N GLU A 32 18.25 8.81 8.43
CA GLU A 32 18.81 10.05 7.88
C GLU A 32 17.83 10.80 6.98
N ARG A 33 17.00 10.06 6.23
CA ARG A 33 16.14 10.60 5.18
C ARG A 33 14.72 10.88 5.65
N PHE A 34 14.20 10.07 6.58
CA PHE A 34 12.81 10.13 7.01
C PHE A 34 12.40 11.49 7.56
N LYS A 35 13.33 12.23 8.19
CA LYS A 35 13.08 13.58 8.73
C LYS A 35 12.64 14.59 7.69
N ASN A 36 12.99 14.39 6.41
CA ASN A 36 12.68 15.28 5.30
C ASN A 36 11.86 14.53 4.22
N ILE A 37 11.10 13.51 4.63
CA ILE A 37 10.33 12.68 3.69
C ILE A 37 9.26 13.50 2.96
N ALA A 38 8.54 14.39 3.66
CA ALA A 38 7.54 15.27 3.07
C ALA A 38 8.14 16.23 2.02
N ASP A 39 9.33 16.78 2.27
CA ASP A 39 10.02 17.65 1.32
C ASP A 39 10.44 16.90 0.04
N THR A 40 10.70 15.60 0.16
CA THR A 40 11.17 14.75 -0.95
C THR A 40 9.99 14.14 -1.73
N ILE A 41 8.94 13.74 -1.01
CA ILE A 41 7.71 13.17 -1.53
C ILE A 41 6.68 14.31 -1.60
N SER A 42 6.84 15.19 -2.61
CA SER A 42 6.00 16.39 -2.79
C SER A 42 4.49 16.12 -2.65
N LEU A 43 3.79 17.05 -2.01
CA LEU A 43 2.32 17.18 -1.95
C LEU A 43 1.62 17.07 -3.32
N ASP A 44 2.28 17.51 -4.39
CA ASP A 44 1.72 17.43 -5.74
C ASP A 44 1.47 15.98 -6.17
N LYS A 45 2.20 15.02 -5.57
CA LYS A 45 2.03 13.60 -5.84
C LYS A 45 0.73 13.05 -5.22
N GLU A 46 0.26 13.56 -4.09
CA GLU A 46 -1.00 13.11 -3.48
C GLU A 46 -2.20 13.47 -4.36
N LYS A 47 -2.30 14.75 -4.76
CA LYS A 47 -3.34 15.22 -5.70
C LYS A 47 -3.29 14.48 -7.02
N TYR A 48 -2.09 14.26 -7.55
CA TYR A 48 -1.91 13.49 -8.78
C TYR A 48 -2.44 12.06 -8.62
N ILE A 49 -2.19 11.38 -7.49
CA ILE A 49 -2.70 10.03 -7.23
C ILE A 49 -4.23 10.00 -7.15
N GLU A 50 -4.83 10.99 -6.48
CA GLU A 50 -6.29 11.09 -6.33
C GLU A 50 -7.02 11.19 -7.67
N GLU A 51 -6.44 11.90 -8.64
CA GLU A 51 -6.99 12.02 -10.01
C GLU A 51 -7.07 10.67 -10.75
N TYR A 52 -6.28 9.67 -10.34
CA TYR A 52 -6.27 8.35 -10.95
C TYR A 52 -6.98 7.29 -10.11
N ILE A 53 -7.63 7.63 -9.00
CA ILE A 53 -8.45 6.67 -8.26
C ILE A 53 -9.61 6.22 -9.18
N PRO A 54 -9.74 4.92 -9.50
CA PRO A 54 -10.87 4.39 -10.26
C PRO A 54 -12.23 4.81 -9.69
N ASP A 55 -13.13 5.26 -10.56
CA ASP A 55 -14.53 5.49 -10.22
C ASP A 55 -15.30 4.17 -10.31
N THR A 56 -15.59 3.56 -9.16
CA THR A 56 -16.29 2.27 -9.09
C THR A 56 -17.79 2.39 -9.27
N ASP A 57 -18.35 3.60 -9.27
CA ASP A 57 -19.74 3.82 -9.67
C ASP A 57 -19.89 3.70 -11.19
N ASP A 58 -18.83 4.01 -11.96
CA ASP A 58 -18.74 3.83 -13.41
C ASP A 58 -18.27 2.42 -13.80
N ASP A 59 -17.19 1.91 -13.19
CA ASP A 59 -16.68 0.54 -13.36
C ASP A 59 -16.72 -0.26 -12.05
N GLY A 60 -17.82 -0.98 -11.84
CA GLY A 60 -18.00 -1.87 -10.67
C GLY A 60 -17.29 -3.22 -10.78
N SER A 61 -16.40 -3.44 -11.75
CA SER A 61 -15.69 -4.71 -11.87
C SER A 61 -14.76 -4.96 -10.68
N CYS A 62 -14.55 -6.23 -10.32
CA CYS A 62 -13.65 -6.57 -9.21
C CYS A 62 -12.22 -6.04 -9.43
N VAL A 63 -11.78 -5.93 -10.69
CA VAL A 63 -10.46 -5.36 -11.04
C VAL A 63 -10.41 -3.87 -10.70
N ALA A 64 -11.45 -3.11 -11.04
CA ALA A 64 -11.55 -1.69 -10.72
C ALA A 64 -11.58 -1.44 -9.21
N VAL A 65 -12.38 -2.20 -8.45
CA VAL A 65 -12.44 -2.06 -6.99
C VAL A 65 -11.09 -2.41 -6.33
N LEU A 66 -10.42 -3.47 -6.77
CA LEU A 66 -9.09 -3.83 -6.26
C LEU A 66 -8.02 -2.78 -6.60
N ALA A 67 -8.11 -2.17 -7.79
CA ALA A 67 -7.24 -1.05 -8.17
C ALA A 67 -7.57 0.22 -7.36
N GLN A 68 -8.85 0.47 -7.07
CA GLN A 68 -9.29 1.59 -6.24
C GLN A 68 -8.75 1.49 -4.82
N ASN A 69 -8.90 0.33 -4.18
CA ASN A 69 -8.37 0.13 -2.84
C ASN A 69 -6.85 0.30 -2.79
N ALA A 70 -6.13 -0.13 -3.83
CA ALA A 70 -4.69 0.09 -3.94
C ALA A 70 -4.31 1.57 -4.00
N MET A 71 -5.02 2.36 -4.83
CA MET A 71 -4.77 3.79 -5.00
C MET A 71 -5.14 4.58 -3.74
N ILE A 72 -6.26 4.24 -3.08
CA ILE A 72 -6.67 4.86 -1.82
C ILE A 72 -5.66 4.54 -0.70
N ALA A 73 -5.20 3.28 -0.60
CA ALA A 73 -4.18 2.91 0.39
C ALA A 73 -2.87 3.70 0.19
N LEU A 74 -2.45 3.91 -1.06
CA LEU A 74 -1.29 4.73 -1.38
C LEU A 74 -1.52 6.21 -1.03
N SER A 75 -2.71 6.76 -1.32
CA SER A 75 -3.09 8.11 -0.92
C SER A 75 -3.00 8.28 0.60
N TYR A 76 -3.50 7.33 1.40
CA TYR A 76 -3.34 7.38 2.86
C TYR A 76 -1.88 7.35 3.33
N CYS A 77 -1.01 6.60 2.66
CA CYS A 77 0.43 6.64 2.96
C CYS A 77 1.04 8.03 2.68
N LEU A 78 0.65 8.67 1.59
CA LEU A 78 1.08 10.03 1.26
C LEU A 78 0.55 11.05 2.25
N ASN A 79 -0.72 10.92 2.64
CA ASN A 79 -1.35 11.77 3.64
C ASN A 79 -0.61 11.69 4.99
N PHE A 80 -0.26 10.47 5.45
CA PHE A 80 0.56 10.30 6.64
C PHE A 80 1.93 10.97 6.52
N ILE A 81 2.59 10.85 5.35
CA ILE A 81 3.88 11.50 5.11
C ILE A 81 3.78 13.03 5.22
N ASN A 82 2.66 13.60 4.81
CA ASN A 82 2.45 15.04 4.75
C ASN A 82 1.96 15.63 6.08
N GLU A 83 1.00 14.97 6.72
CA GLU A 83 0.26 15.49 7.88
C GLU A 83 0.69 14.83 9.21
N GLU A 84 1.49 13.77 9.14
CA GLU A 84 1.88 12.92 10.28
C GLU A 84 0.68 12.31 11.05
N ASP A 85 -0.50 12.28 10.44
CA ASP A 85 -1.71 11.71 11.03
C ASP A 85 -1.72 10.17 10.94
N VAL A 86 -1.49 9.53 12.09
CA VAL A 86 -1.50 8.07 12.25
C VAL A 86 -2.84 7.42 11.88
N THR A 87 -3.95 8.18 11.90
CA THR A 87 -5.25 7.67 11.48
C THR A 87 -5.26 7.31 9.99
N ALA A 88 -4.47 7.97 9.15
CA ALA A 88 -4.31 7.60 7.75
C ALA A 88 -3.71 6.17 7.61
N ILE A 89 -2.77 5.79 8.47
CA ILE A 89 -2.21 4.43 8.47
C ILE A 89 -3.24 3.39 8.94
N GLU A 90 -4.12 3.75 9.87
CA GLU A 90 -5.25 2.88 10.24
C GLU A 90 -6.22 2.67 9.06
N TYR A 91 -6.51 3.71 8.29
CA TYR A 91 -7.34 3.58 7.09
C TYR A 91 -6.66 2.79 5.97
N CYS A 92 -5.35 2.94 5.80
CA CYS A 92 -4.56 2.10 4.90
C CYS A 92 -4.69 0.61 5.28
N SER A 93 -4.55 0.28 6.56
CA SER A 93 -4.76 -1.07 7.10
C SER A 93 -6.16 -1.61 6.79
N LYS A 94 -7.22 -0.81 7.00
CA LYS A 94 -8.61 -1.20 6.67
C LYS A 94 -8.79 -1.47 5.18
N LYS A 95 -8.16 -0.66 4.31
CA LYS A 95 -8.20 -0.89 2.85
C LYS A 95 -7.55 -2.20 2.42
N MET A 96 -6.53 -2.66 3.14
CA MET A 96 -5.97 -4.00 2.90
C MET A 96 -6.96 -5.11 3.27
N ILE A 97 -7.67 -4.96 4.39
CA ILE A 97 -8.72 -5.93 4.80
C ILE A 97 -9.87 -5.96 3.79
N GLU A 98 -10.36 -4.80 3.34
CA GLU A 98 -11.39 -4.72 2.29
C GLU A 98 -10.91 -5.37 0.98
N THR A 99 -9.63 -5.19 0.61
CA THR A 99 -9.04 -5.84 -0.57
C THR A 99 -9.05 -7.36 -0.44
N VAL A 100 -8.73 -7.90 0.73
CA VAL A 100 -8.78 -9.34 1.01
C VAL A 100 -10.20 -9.87 0.90
N ASP A 101 -11.17 -9.15 1.45
CA ASP A 101 -12.59 -9.52 1.40
C ASP A 101 -13.10 -9.62 -0.04
N ILE A 102 -12.85 -8.59 -0.85
CA ILE A 102 -13.19 -8.58 -2.28
C ILE A 102 -12.47 -9.70 -3.03
N TYR A 103 -11.19 -9.94 -2.74
CA TYR A 103 -10.43 -10.99 -3.40
C TYR A 103 -11.00 -12.38 -3.09
N ALA A 104 -11.30 -12.67 -1.82
CA ALA A 104 -11.89 -13.93 -1.40
C ALA A 104 -13.24 -14.20 -2.07
N LEU A 105 -14.16 -13.23 -1.99
CA LEU A 105 -15.53 -13.41 -2.43
C LEU A 105 -15.70 -13.28 -3.94
N SER A 106 -15.01 -12.32 -4.57
CA SER A 106 -15.22 -11.99 -5.99
C SER A 106 -14.22 -12.67 -6.92
N VAL A 107 -12.98 -12.91 -6.47
CA VAL A 107 -11.94 -13.50 -7.32
C VAL A 107 -11.79 -14.99 -7.06
N LEU A 108 -11.67 -15.40 -5.80
CA LEU A 108 -11.57 -16.82 -5.42
C LEU A 108 -12.94 -17.52 -5.34
N GLN A 109 -14.04 -16.75 -5.32
CA GLN A 109 -15.40 -17.27 -5.21
C GLN A 109 -15.59 -18.17 -3.99
N GLN A 110 -14.96 -17.78 -2.87
CA GLN A 110 -15.14 -18.46 -1.59
C GLN A 110 -16.46 -18.01 -0.94
N ASP A 111 -17.04 -18.89 -0.13
CA ASP A 111 -18.29 -18.59 0.61
C ASP A 111 -18.07 -17.64 1.79
N SER A 112 -16.81 -17.49 2.25
CA SER A 112 -16.41 -16.59 3.34
C SER A 112 -14.98 -16.11 3.12
N SER A 113 -14.68 -14.91 3.63
CA SER A 113 -13.37 -14.28 3.66
C SER A 113 -12.68 -14.35 5.03
N ASP A 114 -13.34 -14.90 6.05
CA ASP A 114 -12.90 -14.83 7.46
C ASP A 114 -11.48 -15.35 7.70
N GLU A 115 -11.13 -16.47 7.06
CA GLU A 115 -9.81 -17.07 7.19
C GLU A 115 -8.73 -16.15 6.59
N LEU A 116 -8.97 -15.62 5.38
CA LEU A 116 -8.03 -14.74 4.71
C LEU A 116 -7.90 -13.39 5.43
N ILE A 117 -9.00 -12.83 5.94
CA ILE A 117 -8.99 -11.62 6.78
C ILE A 117 -8.17 -11.86 8.05
N SER A 118 -8.33 -13.02 8.69
CA SER A 118 -7.55 -13.40 9.87
C SER A 118 -6.06 -13.52 9.55
N GLN A 119 -5.71 -14.10 8.40
CA GLN A 119 -4.33 -14.19 7.93
C GLN A 119 -3.72 -12.80 7.66
N GLU A 120 -4.44 -11.92 6.97
CA GLU A 120 -4.00 -10.54 6.71
C GLU A 120 -3.80 -9.77 8.02
N THR A 121 -4.74 -9.88 8.97
CA THR A 121 -4.62 -9.25 10.28
C THR A 121 -3.37 -9.73 11.02
N ALA A 122 -3.07 -11.04 10.97
CA ALA A 122 -1.88 -11.61 11.56
C ALA A 122 -0.60 -11.11 10.89
N ILE A 123 -0.60 -10.95 9.56
CA ILE A 123 0.51 -10.36 8.80
C ILE A 123 0.75 -8.91 9.23
N GLN A 124 -0.29 -8.08 9.29
CA GLN A 124 -0.17 -6.69 9.72
C GLN A 124 0.39 -6.57 11.15
N LEU A 125 -0.10 -7.38 12.09
CA LEU A 125 0.43 -7.44 13.45
C LEU A 125 1.89 -7.88 13.48
N ARG A 126 2.29 -8.82 12.62
CA ARG A 126 3.68 -9.26 12.51
C ARG A 126 4.58 -8.14 11.99
N ILE A 127 4.14 -7.39 10.98
CA ILE A 127 4.85 -6.22 10.45
C ILE A 127 5.02 -5.15 11.53
N LEU A 128 3.95 -4.83 12.28
CA LEU A 128 4.03 -3.88 13.40
C LEU A 128 5.02 -4.33 14.47
N ASN A 129 5.03 -5.62 14.83
CA ASN A 129 6.00 -6.18 15.76
C ASN A 129 7.43 -6.12 15.22
N MET A 130 7.62 -6.30 13.91
CA MET A 130 8.93 -6.11 13.28
C MET A 130 9.39 -4.65 13.43
N ILE A 131 8.51 -3.69 13.10
CA ILE A 131 8.77 -2.24 13.23
C ILE A 131 9.13 -1.87 14.67
N LYS A 132 8.35 -2.35 15.65
CA LYS A 132 8.58 -2.10 17.08
C LYS A 132 9.94 -2.59 17.58
N ASN A 133 10.48 -3.63 16.96
CA ASN A 133 11.77 -4.23 17.32
C ASN A 133 12.93 -3.76 16.43
N MET A 134 12.71 -2.80 15.52
CA MET A 134 13.78 -2.24 14.69
C MET A 134 14.74 -1.38 15.51
N ASN A 135 15.97 -1.28 15.02
CA ASN A 135 16.94 -0.34 15.56
C ASN A 135 16.52 1.11 15.25
N TYR A 136 16.84 2.05 16.14
CA TYR A 136 16.59 3.49 15.92
C TYR A 136 17.44 4.08 14.77
N HIS A 137 18.53 3.41 14.39
CA HIS A 137 19.43 3.80 13.31
C HIS A 137 19.26 2.89 12.09
N ILE A 138 18.12 3.02 11.41
CA ILE A 138 17.78 2.27 10.21
C ILE A 138 18.56 2.83 9.02
N ASN A 139 19.37 1.99 8.38
CA ASN A 139 20.07 2.32 7.13
C ASN A 139 19.46 1.59 5.92
N GLU A 140 20.02 1.84 4.73
CA GLU A 140 19.53 1.26 3.47
C GLU A 140 19.58 -0.28 3.45
N ASN A 141 20.56 -0.92 4.11
CA ASN A 141 20.64 -2.37 4.19
C ASN A 141 19.51 -2.94 5.06
N ASP A 142 19.17 -2.26 6.16
CA ASP A 142 18.07 -2.66 7.03
C ASP A 142 16.73 -2.58 6.28
N ILE A 143 16.47 -1.45 5.63
CA ILE A 143 15.30 -1.21 4.77
C ILE A 143 15.19 -2.30 3.69
N ASN A 144 16.27 -2.56 2.94
CA ASN A 144 16.29 -3.62 1.91
C ASN A 144 16.06 -5.03 2.50
N GLY A 145 16.58 -5.29 3.70
CA GLY A 145 16.33 -6.52 4.44
C GLY A 145 14.85 -6.68 4.80
N TYR A 146 14.21 -5.62 5.30
CA TYR A 146 12.78 -5.61 5.59
C TYR A 146 11.95 -5.81 4.33
N ARG A 147 12.30 -5.15 3.22
CA ARG A 147 11.62 -5.34 1.93
C ARG A 147 11.60 -6.80 1.52
N LYS A 148 12.75 -7.48 1.57
CA LYS A 148 12.86 -8.91 1.25
C LYS A 148 12.05 -9.80 2.18
N GLN A 149 11.89 -9.42 3.45
CA GLN A 149 11.03 -10.17 4.36
C GLN A 149 9.55 -9.97 4.03
N LEU A 150 9.14 -8.76 3.64
CA LEU A 150 7.75 -8.47 3.24
C LEU A 150 7.31 -9.25 2.00
N GLU A 151 8.23 -9.55 1.08
CA GLU A 151 7.96 -10.41 -0.08
C GLU A 151 7.42 -11.80 0.30
N GLN A 152 7.71 -12.29 1.50
CA GLN A 152 7.21 -13.59 1.99
C GLN A 152 5.72 -13.56 2.34
N TYR A 153 5.12 -12.37 2.48
CA TYR A 153 3.72 -12.20 2.85
C TYR A 153 2.83 -11.82 1.65
N LYS A 154 3.38 -11.81 0.43
CA LYS A 154 2.56 -11.58 -0.76
C LYS A 154 1.52 -12.69 -0.90
N MET A 155 0.25 -12.31 -0.90
CA MET A 155 -0.83 -13.22 -1.31
C MET A 155 -0.59 -13.64 -2.77
N THR A 156 -0.42 -14.94 -2.98
CA THR A 156 -0.34 -15.60 -4.30
C THR A 156 -1.70 -15.90 -4.86
#